data_AF-A0A382HQP8-F1
#
_entry.id   AF-A0A382HQP8-F1
#
_cell.length_a   1.000
_cell.length_b   1.000
_cell.length_c   1.000
_cell.angle_alpha   90.00
_cell.angle_beta   90.00
_cell.angle_gamma   90.00
#
_symmetry.space_group_name_H-M   'P 1'
#
loop_
_entity.id
_entity.type
_entity.pdbx_description
1 polymer ?
#
loop_
_entity_poly.entity_id
_entity_poly.type
_entity_poly.pdbx_seq_one_letter_code
_entity_poly.pdbx_strand_id
1 'polypeptide(L)'
;MKKLLTARELRNKYRPDEVLTAMQEAFDQHREQIIELFSSQNCPLSRYKKRKQISFLDRNDLSDRELIEEIADSLKDSVYFMLLPKKERTRITQRMRSFEFETVENQLARIDLLLEDDQLGSPTPWAEKEATMKGSTRHRGLDMAFEILRVIKSDLEVENLYWKNISRSGHLTGLQMSMAKFFARLKEIGMSQKDQITLVQQLFDTFDVDWDEGDRENIKVSLQQPGLDIQQNQKHEVRTSTGVTFSKYLSKEILKDLSDLSALFKTQLRRF
;
A
#
# COMPACT_ATOMS: atom_id res chain seq x y z
N MET A 1 25.79 -2.23 18.13
CA MET A 1 24.60 -2.44 17.27
C MET A 1 23.51 -1.48 17.71
N LYS A 2 22.79 -0.84 16.77
CA LYS A 2 21.58 -0.06 17.11
C LYS A 2 20.54 -1.02 17.73
N LYS A 3 19.80 -0.57 18.74
CA LYS A 3 18.73 -1.36 19.35
C LYS A 3 17.66 -1.69 18.29
N LEU A 4 17.39 -2.98 18.06
CA LEU A 4 16.28 -3.43 17.21
C LEU A 4 14.95 -3.17 17.93
N LEU A 5 14.23 -2.14 17.49
CA LEU A 5 12.94 -1.78 18.09
C LEU A 5 11.88 -2.84 17.76
N THR A 6 11.08 -3.20 18.75
CA THR A 6 9.90 -4.06 18.57
C THR A 6 8.83 -3.31 17.76
N ALA A 7 7.88 -4.05 17.19
CA ALA A 7 6.74 -3.44 16.49
C ALA A 7 5.97 -2.44 17.38
N ARG A 8 5.83 -2.74 18.68
CA ARG A 8 5.20 -1.85 19.66
C ARG A 8 5.99 -0.56 19.86
N GLU A 9 7.31 -0.65 19.98
CA GLU A 9 8.16 0.53 20.12
C GLU A 9 8.15 1.40 18.85
N LEU A 10 8.16 0.79 17.66
CA LEU A 10 8.01 1.50 16.40
C LEU A 10 6.64 2.22 16.30
N ARG A 11 5.55 1.54 16.68
CA ARG A 11 4.22 2.15 16.74
C ARG A 11 4.17 3.33 17.72
N ASN A 12 4.79 3.20 18.89
CA ASN A 12 4.87 4.31 19.84
C ASN A 12 5.69 5.49 19.32
N LYS A 13 6.77 5.22 18.57
CA LYS A 13 7.65 6.24 17.99
C LYS A 13 6.97 7.02 16.87
N TYR A 14 6.29 6.32 15.96
CA TYR A 14 5.76 6.91 14.72
C TYR A 14 4.27 7.21 14.77
N ARG A 15 3.53 6.60 15.70
CA ARG A 15 2.08 6.74 15.88
C ARG A 15 1.29 6.54 14.57
N PRO A 16 1.50 5.41 13.85
CA PRO A 16 0.76 5.12 12.63
C PRO A 16 -0.74 4.98 12.90
N ASP A 17 -1.11 4.38 14.03
CA ASP A 17 -2.52 4.16 14.41
C ASP A 17 -3.29 5.50 14.51
N GLU A 18 -2.67 6.55 15.06
CA GLU A 18 -3.27 7.90 15.13
C GLU A 18 -3.54 8.47 13.73
N VAL A 19 -2.64 8.23 12.77
CA VAL A 19 -2.83 8.67 11.37
C VAL A 19 -3.96 7.91 10.72
N LEU A 20 -3.98 6.58 10.88
CA LEU A 20 -4.98 5.73 10.24
C LEU A 20 -6.38 6.00 10.79
N THR A 21 -6.51 6.23 12.09
CA THR A 21 -7.77 6.66 12.72
C THR A 21 -8.19 8.03 12.20
N ALA A 22 -7.29 9.02 12.17
CA ALA A 22 -7.61 10.34 11.65
C ALA A 22 -8.03 10.31 10.17
N MET A 23 -7.45 9.41 9.36
CA MET A 23 -7.86 9.18 7.97
C MET A 23 -9.28 8.64 7.87
N GLN A 24 -9.61 7.64 8.71
CA GLN A 24 -10.94 7.06 8.76
C GLN A 24 -11.97 8.11 9.18
N GLU A 25 -11.70 8.84 10.27
CA GLU A 25 -12.59 9.88 10.78
C GLU A 25 -12.81 11.01 9.76
N ALA A 26 -11.73 11.46 9.09
CA ALA A 26 -11.82 12.47 8.05
C ALA A 26 -12.71 12.01 6.90
N PHE A 27 -12.58 10.74 6.47
CA PHE A 27 -13.43 10.20 5.41
C PHE A 27 -14.89 10.09 5.87
N ASP A 28 -15.15 9.52 7.04
CA ASP A 28 -16.51 9.32 7.54
C ASP A 28 -17.27 10.65 7.69
N GLN A 29 -16.57 11.72 8.10
CA GLN A 29 -17.16 13.05 8.24
C GLN A 29 -17.51 13.72 6.90
N HIS A 30 -16.76 13.44 5.83
CA HIS A 30 -16.90 14.14 4.55
C HIS A 30 -17.43 13.25 3.41
N ARG A 31 -17.68 11.97 3.67
CA ARG A 31 -18.14 11.01 2.65
C ARG A 31 -19.44 11.45 2.00
N GLU A 32 -20.41 11.93 2.78
CA GLU A 32 -21.70 12.40 2.25
C GLU A 32 -21.52 13.62 1.34
N GLN A 33 -20.67 14.57 1.72
CA GLN A 33 -20.35 15.74 0.91
C GLN A 33 -19.73 15.34 -0.44
N ILE A 34 -18.86 14.34 -0.47
CA ILE A 34 -18.27 13.80 -1.71
C ILE A 34 -19.34 13.14 -2.58
N ILE A 35 -20.23 12.37 -1.99
CA ILE A 35 -21.33 11.71 -2.71
C ILE A 35 -22.28 12.74 -3.30
N GLU A 36 -22.63 13.79 -2.56
CA GLU A 36 -23.45 14.90 -3.04
C GLU A 36 -22.78 15.63 -4.21
N LEU A 37 -21.48 15.93 -4.08
CA LEU A 37 -20.68 16.53 -5.15
C LEU A 37 -20.74 15.66 -6.41
N PHE A 38 -20.51 14.35 -6.26
CA PHE A 38 -20.49 13.40 -7.37
C PHE A 38 -21.86 13.14 -8.01
N SER A 39 -22.93 13.32 -7.23
CA SER A 39 -24.32 13.18 -7.69
C SER A 39 -24.84 14.42 -8.42
N SER A 40 -24.14 15.55 -8.33
CA SER A 40 -24.52 16.79 -9.00
C SER A 40 -24.50 16.64 -10.53
N GLN A 41 -25.50 17.22 -11.21
CA GLN A 41 -25.52 17.29 -12.68
C GLN A 41 -24.32 18.09 -13.26
N ASN A 42 -23.74 18.97 -12.45
CA ASN A 42 -22.56 19.76 -12.84
C ASN A 42 -21.25 18.98 -12.64
N CYS A 43 -21.29 17.82 -12.00
CA CYS A 43 -20.13 16.94 -11.87
C CYS A 43 -19.89 16.22 -13.20
N PRO A 44 -18.64 16.17 -13.71
CA PRO A 44 -18.32 15.42 -14.92
C PRO A 44 -18.68 13.93 -14.84
N LEU A 45 -18.71 13.36 -13.63
CA LEU A 45 -19.05 11.95 -13.41
C LEU A 45 -20.46 11.60 -13.88
N SER A 46 -21.40 12.54 -13.86
CA SER A 46 -22.78 12.35 -14.34
C SER A 46 -22.89 11.90 -15.81
N ARG A 47 -21.83 12.12 -16.61
CA ARG A 47 -21.74 11.73 -18.03
C ARG A 47 -21.32 10.28 -18.23
N TYR A 48 -20.89 9.60 -17.16
CA TYR A 48 -20.32 8.26 -17.21
C TYR A 48 -21.21 7.28 -16.48
N LYS A 49 -21.32 6.07 -17.03
CA LYS A 49 -22.11 4.99 -16.46
C LYS A 49 -21.27 3.74 -16.31
N LYS A 50 -21.60 2.91 -15.32
CA LYS A 50 -20.99 1.59 -15.14
C LYS A 50 -21.23 0.78 -16.43
N ARG A 51 -20.18 0.21 -17.03
CA ARG A 51 -20.33 -0.67 -18.21
C ARG A 51 -21.24 -1.84 -17.81
N LYS A 52 -22.46 -1.86 -18.33
CA LYS A 52 -23.42 -2.95 -18.12
C LYS A 52 -22.85 -4.26 -18.69
N GLN A 53 -22.80 -5.32 -17.89
CA GLN A 53 -23.08 -6.63 -18.46
C GLN A 53 -24.54 -6.60 -18.93
N ILE A 54 -24.83 -7.16 -20.10
CA ILE A 54 -26.14 -7.08 -20.77
C ILE A 54 -27.19 -7.82 -19.93
N SER A 55 -27.69 -7.16 -18.88
CA SER A 55 -28.87 -7.54 -18.12
C SER A 55 -29.93 -6.50 -18.46
N PHE A 56 -30.95 -6.93 -19.19
CA PHE A 56 -32.02 -6.07 -19.71
C PHE A 56 -32.98 -5.54 -18.62
N LEU A 57 -32.78 -5.92 -17.35
CA LEU A 57 -33.76 -5.70 -16.27
C LEU A 57 -33.30 -4.75 -15.16
N ASP A 58 -32.03 -4.35 -15.10
CA ASP A 58 -31.55 -3.47 -14.04
C ASP A 58 -31.82 -2.00 -14.33
N ARG A 59 -32.62 -1.38 -13.44
CA ARG A 59 -32.92 0.06 -13.45
C ARG A 59 -31.62 0.87 -13.39
N ASN A 60 -31.49 1.85 -14.28
CA ASN A 60 -30.26 2.64 -14.46
C ASN A 60 -29.81 3.36 -13.17
N ASP A 61 -30.74 3.77 -12.30
CA ASP A 61 -30.44 4.65 -11.17
C ASP A 61 -29.63 3.97 -10.04
N LEU A 62 -29.84 2.66 -9.84
CA LEU A 62 -29.08 1.88 -8.84
C LEU A 62 -27.62 1.73 -9.25
N SER A 63 -27.37 1.47 -10.54
CA SER A 63 -26.03 1.31 -11.09
C SER A 63 -25.23 2.61 -11.07
N ASP A 64 -25.88 3.76 -11.21
CA ASP A 64 -25.22 5.08 -11.21
C ASP A 64 -24.84 5.47 -9.78
N ARG A 65 -25.70 5.20 -8.78
CA ARG A 65 -25.39 5.40 -7.36
C ARG A 65 -24.25 4.50 -6.88
N GLU A 66 -24.25 3.22 -7.25
CA GLU A 66 -23.16 2.31 -6.91
C GLU A 66 -21.81 2.80 -7.46
N LEU A 67 -21.80 3.35 -8.68
CA LEU A 67 -20.58 3.90 -9.26
C LEU A 67 -20.07 5.11 -8.47
N ILE A 68 -20.98 6.01 -8.07
CA ILE A 68 -20.63 7.18 -7.25
C ILE A 68 -20.04 6.75 -5.91
N GLU A 69 -20.69 5.81 -5.21
CA GLU A 69 -20.21 5.30 -3.93
C GLU A 69 -18.85 4.60 -4.08
N GLU A 70 -18.66 3.80 -5.12
CA GLU A 70 -17.37 3.13 -5.41
C GLU A 70 -16.25 4.15 -5.66
N ILE A 71 -16.51 5.21 -6.43
CA ILE A 71 -15.52 6.25 -6.70
C ILE A 71 -15.24 7.08 -5.44
N ALA A 72 -16.26 7.40 -4.64
CA ALA A 72 -16.10 8.10 -3.38
C ALA A 72 -15.25 7.28 -2.39
N ASP A 73 -15.52 5.98 -2.26
CA ASP A 73 -14.76 5.09 -1.38
C ASP A 73 -13.29 4.95 -1.79
N SER A 74 -12.97 5.15 -3.07
CA SER A 74 -11.58 5.17 -3.55
C SER A 74 -10.78 6.40 -3.08
N LEU A 75 -11.45 7.43 -2.55
CA LEU A 75 -10.82 8.65 -2.04
C LEU A 75 -10.55 8.62 -0.53
N LYS A 76 -10.86 7.53 0.17
CA LYS A 76 -10.76 7.38 1.63
C LYS A 76 -9.51 8.04 2.26
N ASP A 77 -8.33 7.68 1.77
CA ASP A 77 -7.07 8.21 2.32
C ASP A 77 -6.78 9.63 1.81
N SER A 78 -7.29 9.96 0.62
CA SER A 78 -7.03 11.24 -0.04
C SER A 78 -7.72 12.40 0.66
N VAL A 79 -8.93 12.18 1.20
CA VAL A 79 -9.69 13.20 1.93
C VAL A 79 -8.85 13.77 3.08
N TYR A 80 -8.22 12.89 3.85
CA TYR A 80 -7.33 13.31 4.94
C TYR A 80 -6.20 14.22 4.45
N PHE A 81 -5.54 13.86 3.34
CA PHE A 81 -4.48 14.70 2.79
C PHE A 81 -5.00 16.01 2.20
N MET A 82 -6.22 16.04 1.65
CA MET A 82 -6.85 17.28 1.16
C MET A 82 -7.08 18.28 2.29
N LEU A 83 -7.44 17.81 3.48
CA LEU A 83 -7.66 18.65 4.68
C LEU A 83 -6.37 19.17 5.32
N LEU A 84 -5.20 18.64 4.94
CA LEU A 84 -3.93 19.01 5.55
C LEU A 84 -3.21 20.10 4.76
N PRO A 85 -2.59 21.09 5.44
CA PRO A 85 -1.72 22.06 4.76
C PRO A 85 -0.48 21.37 4.17
N LYS A 86 0.12 21.95 3.12
CA LYS A 86 1.33 21.44 2.42
C LYS A 86 2.42 20.86 3.35
N LYS A 87 2.72 21.57 4.45
CA LYS A 87 3.76 21.19 5.41
C LYS A 87 3.41 19.92 6.17
N GLU A 88 2.17 19.80 6.65
CA GLU A 88 1.73 18.61 7.40
C GLU A 88 1.56 17.41 6.47
N ARG A 89 1.09 17.60 5.22
CA ARG A 89 1.07 16.51 4.22
C ARG A 89 2.44 15.86 4.06
N THR A 90 3.47 16.69 3.88
CA THR A 90 4.85 16.23 3.75
C THR A 90 5.33 15.50 5.01
N ARG A 91 5.07 16.08 6.19
CA ARG A 91 5.48 15.53 7.48
C ARG A 91 4.84 14.17 7.76
N ILE A 92 3.53 14.04 7.53
CA ILE A 92 2.81 12.77 7.74
C ILE A 92 3.34 11.70 6.80
N THR A 93 3.50 12.03 5.51
CA THR A 93 4.04 11.10 4.51
C THR A 93 5.45 10.62 4.92
N GLN A 94 6.35 11.53 5.29
CA GLN A 94 7.69 11.19 5.76
C GLN A 94 7.67 10.29 7.00
N ARG A 95 6.78 10.62 7.96
CA ARG A 95 6.62 9.85 9.20
C ARG A 95 6.17 8.42 8.92
N MET A 96 5.18 8.24 8.07
CA MET A 96 4.64 6.92 7.73
C MET A 96 5.65 6.08 6.93
N ARG A 97 6.31 6.67 5.94
CA ARG A 97 7.39 5.98 5.21
C ARG A 97 8.54 5.56 6.11
N SER A 98 8.90 6.39 7.08
CA SER A 98 9.96 6.06 8.05
C SER A 98 9.54 4.89 8.95
N PHE A 99 8.26 4.83 9.34
CA PHE A 99 7.70 3.69 10.07
C PHE A 99 7.75 2.41 9.26
N GLU A 100 7.33 2.45 7.99
CA GLU A 100 7.31 1.31 7.08
C GLU A 100 8.73 0.80 6.81
N PHE A 101 9.64 1.71 6.47
CA PHE A 101 11.04 1.38 6.24
C PHE A 101 11.71 0.75 7.47
N GLU A 102 11.62 1.38 8.64
CA GLU A 102 12.22 0.83 9.86
C GLU A 102 11.56 -0.48 10.29
N THR A 103 10.29 -0.71 9.95
CA THR A 103 9.62 -1.99 10.19
C THR A 103 10.26 -3.09 9.36
N VAL A 104 10.48 -2.85 8.06
CA VAL A 104 11.16 -3.81 7.17
C VAL A 104 12.59 -4.09 7.64
N GLU A 105 13.38 -3.04 7.93
CA GLU A 105 14.75 -3.22 8.42
C GLU A 105 14.82 -4.03 9.72
N ASN A 106 13.95 -3.73 10.68
CA ASN A 106 13.94 -4.41 11.96
C ASN A 106 13.41 -5.85 11.88
N GLN A 107 12.54 -6.17 10.92
CA GLN A 107 12.10 -7.54 10.67
C GLN A 107 13.19 -8.35 9.99
N LEU A 108 13.82 -7.78 8.96
CA LEU A 108 14.92 -8.41 8.23
C LEU A 108 16.08 -8.75 9.16
N ALA A 109 16.54 -7.79 9.97
CA ALA A 109 17.62 -8.00 10.92
C ALA A 109 17.32 -9.10 11.96
N ARG A 110 16.06 -9.28 12.37
CA ARG A 110 15.68 -10.37 13.29
C ARG A 110 15.73 -11.73 12.62
N ILE A 111 15.29 -11.80 11.36
CA ILE A 111 15.33 -13.04 10.60
C ILE A 111 16.79 -13.43 10.33
N ASP A 112 17.65 -12.45 10.01
CA ASP A 112 19.08 -12.68 9.83
C ASP A 112 19.72 -13.27 11.09
N LEU A 113 19.49 -12.67 12.26
CA LEU A 113 20.01 -13.17 13.53
C LEU A 113 19.55 -14.62 13.83
N LEU A 114 18.31 -14.97 13.47
CA LEU A 114 17.78 -16.33 13.66
C LEU A 114 18.36 -17.34 12.67
N LEU A 115 18.63 -16.92 11.43
CA LEU A 115 19.19 -17.78 10.38
C LEU A 115 20.70 -17.97 10.52
N GLU A 116 21.40 -17.02 11.16
CA GLU A 116 22.83 -17.08 11.45
C GLU A 116 23.15 -18.01 12.64
N ASP A 117 22.20 -18.26 13.54
CA ASP A 117 22.36 -19.18 14.68
C ASP A 117 22.27 -20.65 14.20
N ASP A 118 23.42 -21.22 13.84
CA ASP A 118 23.54 -22.60 13.39
C ASP A 118 23.32 -23.63 14.51
N GLN A 119 23.42 -23.20 15.78
CA GLN A 119 23.20 -24.03 16.96
C GLN A 119 21.75 -24.02 17.45
N LEU A 120 20.89 -23.16 16.91
CA LEU A 120 19.48 -23.09 17.30
C LEU A 120 18.78 -24.45 17.10
N GLY A 121 18.31 -25.03 18.20
CA GLY A 121 17.66 -26.34 18.21
C GLY A 121 18.62 -27.53 18.07
N SER A 122 19.93 -27.31 18.21
CA SER A 122 20.93 -28.37 18.30
C SER A 122 20.74 -29.16 19.61
N PRO A 123 20.76 -30.51 19.58
CA PRO A 123 20.74 -31.32 20.80
C PRO A 123 22.05 -31.22 21.59
N THR A 124 23.12 -30.71 20.98
CA THR A 124 24.48 -30.64 21.53
C THR A 124 25.09 -29.24 21.32
N PRO A 125 24.53 -28.17 21.91
CA PRO A 125 24.98 -26.80 21.67
C PRO A 125 26.42 -26.51 22.15
N TRP A 126 27.00 -27.38 22.97
CA TRP A 126 28.39 -27.28 23.47
C TRP A 126 29.41 -28.09 22.66
N ALA A 127 28.96 -28.86 21.64
CA ALA A 127 29.85 -29.71 20.85
C ALA A 127 30.31 -28.97 19.58
N GLU A 128 31.52 -28.38 19.61
CA GLU A 128 32.15 -27.71 18.46
C GLU A 128 32.23 -28.56 17.19
N LYS A 129 32.18 -29.90 17.32
CA LYS A 129 32.49 -30.87 16.24
C LYS A 129 31.30 -31.55 15.58
N GLU A 130 30.06 -31.33 16.04
CA GLU A 130 28.86 -31.84 15.33
C GLU A 130 28.28 -30.83 14.32
N ALA A 131 28.88 -29.63 14.23
CA ALA A 131 28.55 -28.60 13.24
C ALA A 131 28.65 -29.07 11.77
N THR A 132 29.32 -30.20 11.50
CA THR A 132 29.45 -30.81 10.17
C THR A 132 28.41 -31.89 9.87
N MET A 133 27.60 -32.35 10.83
CA MET A 133 26.44 -33.20 10.54
C MET A 133 25.24 -32.33 10.14
N LYS A 134 25.39 -31.57 9.05
CA LYS A 134 24.26 -31.00 8.29
C LYS A 134 23.40 -32.16 7.75
N GLY A 135 22.58 -32.75 8.61
CA GLY A 135 21.60 -33.76 8.18
C GLY A 135 21.14 -34.79 9.20
N SER A 136 21.73 -34.92 10.40
CA SER A 136 21.43 -36.09 11.26
C SER A 136 20.47 -35.85 12.43
N THR A 137 20.28 -34.63 12.92
CA THR A 137 19.52 -34.40 14.17
C THR A 137 18.64 -33.15 14.19
N ARG A 138 18.57 -32.38 13.09
CA ARG A 138 17.67 -31.21 13.04
C ARG A 138 16.22 -31.68 12.94
N HIS A 139 15.40 -31.14 13.83
CA HIS A 139 13.97 -31.39 13.88
C HIS A 139 13.33 -30.92 12.56
N ARG A 140 12.61 -31.81 11.85
CA ARG A 140 11.96 -31.50 10.57
C ARG A 140 11.11 -30.22 10.63
N GLY A 141 10.45 -29.95 11.75
CA GLY A 141 9.67 -28.72 11.95
C GLY A 141 10.54 -27.45 12.02
N LEU A 142 11.77 -27.53 12.55
CA LEU A 142 12.70 -26.40 12.55
C LEU A 142 13.24 -26.13 11.15
N ASP A 143 13.55 -27.18 10.37
CA ASP A 143 13.95 -27.01 8.98
C ASP A 143 12.84 -26.35 8.16
N MET A 144 11.58 -26.75 8.36
CA MET A 144 10.42 -26.08 7.75
C MET A 144 10.31 -24.61 8.18
N ALA A 145 10.50 -24.31 9.47
CA ALA A 145 10.46 -22.94 9.97
C ALA A 145 11.57 -22.06 9.35
N PHE A 146 12.80 -22.58 9.23
CA PHE A 146 13.89 -21.87 8.56
C PHE A 146 13.65 -21.66 7.08
N GLU A 147 13.06 -22.64 6.38
CA GLU A 147 12.67 -22.47 4.98
C GLU A 147 11.61 -21.38 4.82
N ILE A 148 10.61 -21.32 5.70
CA ILE A 148 9.62 -20.23 5.73
C ILE A 148 10.32 -18.88 5.96
N LEU A 149 11.23 -18.81 6.94
CA LEU A 149 11.98 -17.59 7.24
C LEU A 149 12.84 -17.13 6.06
N ARG A 150 13.42 -18.05 5.27
CA ARG A 150 14.16 -17.72 4.05
C ARG A 150 13.27 -17.12 2.97
N VAL A 151 12.07 -17.65 2.78
CA VAL A 151 11.09 -17.09 1.84
C VAL A 151 10.69 -15.68 2.28
N ILE A 152 10.33 -15.50 3.56
CA ILE A 152 9.97 -14.19 4.11
C ILE A 152 11.14 -13.20 4.00
N LYS A 153 12.37 -13.65 4.30
CA LYS A 153 13.58 -12.84 4.14
C LYS A 153 13.73 -12.33 2.71
N SER A 154 13.61 -13.20 1.71
CA SER A 154 13.72 -12.82 0.31
C SER A 154 12.71 -11.74 -0.07
N ASP A 155 11.47 -11.83 0.43
CA ASP A 155 10.46 -10.80 0.20
C ASP A 155 10.81 -9.47 0.89
N LEU A 156 11.28 -9.53 2.14
CA LEU A 156 11.69 -8.33 2.89
C LEU A 156 12.92 -7.66 2.28
N GLU A 157 13.84 -8.41 1.68
CA GLU A 157 15.00 -7.85 0.96
C GLU A 157 14.56 -7.03 -0.26
N VAL A 158 13.56 -7.51 -1.01
CA VAL A 158 12.96 -6.78 -2.13
C VAL A 158 12.30 -5.50 -1.63
N GLU A 159 11.53 -5.55 -0.54
CA GLU A 159 10.91 -4.36 0.04
C GLU A 159 11.94 -3.37 0.60
N ASN A 160 13.00 -3.87 1.25
CA ASN A 160 14.07 -3.03 1.76
C ASN A 160 14.78 -2.28 0.61
N LEU A 161 15.00 -2.96 -0.52
CA LEU A 161 15.56 -2.33 -1.71
C LEU A 161 14.61 -1.28 -2.30
N TYR A 162 13.31 -1.56 -2.35
CA TYR A 162 12.29 -0.60 -2.77
C TYR A 162 12.36 0.68 -1.93
N TRP A 163 12.34 0.56 -0.60
CA TRP A 163 12.38 1.72 0.30
C TRP A 163 13.69 2.51 0.25
N LYS A 164 14.81 1.84 -0.01
CA LYS A 164 16.11 2.52 -0.20
C LYS A 164 16.16 3.37 -1.48
N ASN A 165 15.36 3.00 -2.48
CA ASN A 165 15.36 3.63 -3.80
C ASN A 165 14.18 4.59 -4.02
N ILE A 166 13.24 4.68 -3.09
CA ILE A 166 12.09 5.57 -3.23
C ILE A 166 12.54 7.03 -3.22
N SER A 167 11.90 7.85 -4.06
CA SER A 167 12.16 9.28 -4.09
C SER A 167 11.76 9.96 -2.78
N ARG A 168 12.39 11.11 -2.50
CA ARG A 168 12.02 11.94 -1.35
C ARG A 168 10.56 12.35 -1.46
N SER A 169 9.81 12.21 -0.37
CA SER A 169 8.42 12.63 -0.33
C SER A 169 8.29 14.15 -0.29
N GLY A 170 7.46 14.69 -1.17
CA GLY A 170 7.01 16.08 -1.17
C GLY A 170 5.57 16.21 -0.66
N HIS A 171 5.03 17.44 -0.72
CA HIS A 171 3.67 17.74 -0.26
C HIS A 171 2.56 17.06 -1.08
N LEU A 172 2.87 16.62 -2.30
CA LEU A 172 1.91 15.90 -3.17
C LEU A 172 2.01 14.39 -3.07
N THR A 173 3.08 13.86 -2.47
CA THR A 173 3.34 12.41 -2.50
C THR A 173 2.22 11.62 -1.84
N GLY A 174 1.71 12.07 -0.70
CA GLY A 174 0.54 11.46 -0.05
C GLY A 174 -0.69 11.44 -0.96
N LEU A 175 -1.00 12.54 -1.64
CA LEU A 175 -2.12 12.64 -2.59
C LEU A 175 -1.92 11.77 -3.84
N GLN A 176 -0.71 11.73 -4.40
CA GLN A 176 -0.37 10.89 -5.56
C GLN A 176 -0.62 9.41 -5.25
N MET A 177 -0.21 8.97 -4.05
CA MET A 177 -0.40 7.58 -3.63
C MET A 177 -1.84 7.26 -3.26
N SER A 178 -2.50 8.14 -2.50
CA SER A 178 -3.88 7.91 -2.06
C SER A 178 -4.89 7.99 -3.21
N MET A 179 -4.66 8.85 -4.21
CA MET A 179 -5.55 9.01 -5.37
C MET A 179 -5.24 8.04 -6.52
N ALA A 180 -4.21 7.21 -6.41
CA ALA A 180 -3.79 6.27 -7.45
C ALA A 180 -4.93 5.33 -7.90
N LYS A 181 -5.68 4.77 -6.92
CA LYS A 181 -6.84 3.91 -7.18
C LYS A 181 -8.00 4.68 -7.81
N PHE A 182 -8.26 5.90 -7.33
CA PHE A 182 -9.26 6.80 -7.89
C PHE A 182 -9.00 7.06 -9.37
N PHE A 183 -7.79 7.49 -9.74
CA PHE A 183 -7.44 7.73 -11.14
C PHE A 183 -7.52 6.48 -12.01
N ALA A 184 -7.07 5.33 -11.50
CA ALA A 184 -7.20 4.06 -12.21
C ALA A 184 -8.67 3.73 -12.48
N ARG A 185 -9.54 3.94 -11.49
CA ARG A 185 -10.98 3.68 -11.64
C ARG A 185 -11.65 4.61 -12.64
N LEU A 186 -11.32 5.91 -12.61
CA LEU A 186 -11.82 6.87 -13.60
C LEU A 186 -11.40 6.50 -15.03
N LYS A 187 -10.17 5.99 -15.21
CA LYS A 187 -9.69 5.50 -16.49
C LYS A 187 -10.44 4.24 -16.95
N GLU A 188 -10.74 3.33 -16.04
CA GLU A 188 -11.48 2.08 -16.32
C GLU A 188 -12.91 2.33 -16.82
N ILE A 189 -13.59 3.35 -16.28
CA ILE A 189 -14.93 3.75 -16.75
C ILE A 189 -14.90 4.57 -18.04
N GLY A 190 -13.72 4.84 -18.60
CA GLY A 190 -13.55 5.58 -19.85
C GLY A 190 -13.65 7.10 -19.67
N MET A 191 -13.44 7.63 -18.46
CA MET A 191 -13.49 9.07 -18.22
C MET A 191 -12.39 9.81 -18.99
N SER A 192 -12.78 10.86 -19.73
CA SER A 192 -11.83 11.69 -20.48
C SER A 192 -10.86 12.40 -19.52
N GLN A 193 -9.61 12.61 -19.94
CA GLN A 193 -8.61 13.28 -19.08
C GLN A 193 -9.08 14.68 -18.64
N LYS A 194 -9.77 15.42 -19.53
CA LYS A 194 -10.34 16.73 -19.20
C LYS A 194 -11.34 16.63 -18.05
N ASP A 195 -12.26 15.67 -18.13
CA ASP A 195 -13.28 15.47 -17.09
C ASP A 195 -12.66 14.98 -15.77
N GLN A 196 -11.62 14.14 -15.83
CA GLN A 196 -10.87 13.73 -14.63
C GLN A 196 -10.22 14.94 -13.94
N ILE A 197 -9.59 15.84 -14.71
CA ILE A 197 -8.97 17.05 -14.16
C ILE A 197 -10.04 17.96 -13.55
N THR A 198 -11.16 18.18 -14.24
CA THR A 198 -12.28 18.99 -13.70
C THR A 198 -12.87 18.39 -12.43
N LEU A 199 -12.99 17.06 -12.35
CA LEU A 199 -13.47 16.39 -11.14
C LEU A 199 -12.52 16.60 -9.95
N VAL A 200 -11.21 16.51 -10.17
CA VAL A 200 -10.21 16.80 -9.12
C VAL A 200 -10.24 18.26 -8.69
N GLN A 201 -10.42 19.19 -9.64
CA GLN A 201 -10.57 20.62 -9.32
C GLN A 201 -11.78 20.85 -8.42
N GLN A 202 -12.94 20.30 -8.78
CA GLN A 202 -14.15 20.39 -7.96
C GLN A 202 -13.94 19.82 -6.56
N LEU A 203 -13.21 18.70 -6.43
CA LEU A 203 -12.84 18.15 -5.12
C LEU A 203 -11.94 19.11 -4.34
N PHE A 204 -10.90 19.65 -4.96
CA PHE A 204 -9.94 20.53 -4.30
C PHE A 204 -10.60 21.84 -3.86
N ASP A 205 -11.47 22.40 -4.69
CA ASP A 205 -12.28 23.57 -4.36
C ASP A 205 -13.26 23.26 -3.20
N THR A 206 -13.82 22.05 -3.15
CA THR A 206 -14.74 21.63 -2.07
C THR A 206 -14.05 21.51 -0.71
N PHE A 207 -12.77 21.14 -0.71
CA PHE A 207 -11.97 20.93 0.51
C PHE A 207 -11.00 22.08 0.80
N ASP A 208 -11.09 23.20 0.08
CA ASP A 208 -10.18 24.35 0.18
C ASP A 208 -8.70 23.93 0.19
N VAL A 209 -8.35 22.95 -0.66
CA VAL A 209 -6.97 22.45 -0.75
C VAL A 209 -6.09 23.61 -1.18
N ASP A 210 -4.98 23.84 -0.49
CA ASP A 210 -3.99 24.88 -0.82
C ASP A 210 -3.27 24.54 -2.14
N TRP A 211 -3.97 24.75 -3.25
CA TRP A 211 -3.58 24.46 -4.62
C TRP A 211 -3.83 25.70 -5.48
N ASP A 212 -2.77 26.30 -6.02
CA ASP A 212 -2.86 27.60 -6.68
C ASP A 212 -3.38 27.50 -8.12
N GLU A 213 -3.93 28.60 -8.64
CA GLU A 213 -4.55 28.68 -9.97
C GLU A 213 -3.60 28.30 -11.12
N GLY A 214 -2.30 28.57 -10.98
CA GLY A 214 -1.27 28.15 -11.95
C GLY A 214 -0.96 26.65 -11.96
N ASP A 215 -1.33 25.94 -10.88
CA ASP A 215 -1.15 24.49 -10.78
C ASP A 215 -2.35 23.72 -11.37
N ARG A 216 -3.40 24.40 -11.84
CA ARG A 216 -4.62 23.80 -12.42
C ARG A 216 -4.34 23.01 -13.71
N GLU A 217 -3.46 23.49 -14.58
CA GLU A 217 -2.98 22.73 -15.75
C GLU A 217 -2.00 21.60 -15.35
N ASN A 218 -1.49 21.64 -14.12
CA ASN A 218 -0.46 20.75 -13.62
C ASN A 218 -1.02 19.50 -12.91
N ILE A 219 -2.34 19.40 -12.64
CA ILE A 219 -2.96 18.20 -12.02
C ILE A 219 -2.60 16.93 -12.79
N LYS A 220 -2.56 17.01 -14.13
CA LYS A 220 -2.15 15.90 -14.98
C LYS A 220 -0.75 15.39 -14.64
N VAL A 221 0.23 16.30 -14.63
CA VAL A 221 1.66 15.96 -14.53
C VAL A 221 2.07 15.75 -13.07
N SER A 222 1.46 16.47 -12.14
CA SER A 222 1.82 16.48 -10.73
C SER A 222 1.01 15.52 -9.86
N LEU A 223 -0.16 15.05 -10.30
CA LEU A 223 -0.99 14.12 -9.53
C LEU A 223 -1.39 12.88 -10.33
N GLN A 224 -2.06 13.08 -11.47
CA GLN A 224 -2.70 11.99 -12.22
C GLN A 224 -1.67 11.01 -12.79
N GLN A 225 -0.66 11.49 -13.54
CA GLN A 225 0.37 10.64 -14.13
C GLN A 225 1.19 9.91 -13.05
N PRO A 226 1.75 10.60 -12.03
CA PRO A 226 2.45 9.92 -10.95
C PRO A 226 1.60 8.87 -10.23
N GLY A 227 0.33 9.19 -9.92
CA GLY A 227 -0.58 8.24 -9.27
C GLY A 227 -0.86 7.00 -10.12
N LEU A 228 -1.06 7.17 -11.43
CA LEU A 228 -1.25 6.05 -12.36
C LEU A 228 0.01 5.20 -12.50
N ASP A 229 1.19 5.82 -12.57
CA ASP A 229 2.48 5.13 -12.66
C ASP A 229 2.74 4.32 -11.38
N ILE A 230 2.45 4.89 -10.21
CA ILE A 230 2.51 4.18 -8.91
C ILE A 230 1.60 2.95 -8.93
N GLN A 231 0.33 3.10 -9.34
CA GLN A 231 -0.61 1.99 -9.40
C GLN A 231 -0.16 0.88 -10.37
N GLN A 232 0.39 1.27 -11.52
CA GLN A 232 0.89 0.33 -12.52
C GLN A 232 2.10 -0.44 -12.00
N ASN A 233 3.06 0.26 -11.38
CA ASN A 233 4.25 -0.36 -10.80
C ASN A 233 3.89 -1.31 -9.66
N GLN A 234 3.00 -0.90 -8.76
CA GLN A 234 2.50 -1.78 -7.68
C GLN A 234 1.82 -3.03 -8.25
N LYS A 235 0.94 -2.90 -9.25
CA LYS A 235 0.31 -4.06 -9.91
C LYS A 235 1.32 -4.97 -10.58
N HIS A 236 2.37 -4.41 -11.19
CA HIS A 236 3.40 -5.21 -11.83
C HIS A 236 4.22 -5.98 -10.79
N GLU A 237 4.71 -5.32 -9.74
CA GLU A 237 5.58 -5.92 -8.73
C GLU A 237 4.87 -7.01 -7.91
N VAL A 238 3.59 -6.82 -7.59
CA VAL A 238 2.76 -7.85 -6.94
C VAL A 238 2.61 -9.10 -7.82
N ARG A 239 2.59 -8.95 -9.15
CA ARG A 239 2.52 -10.10 -10.09
C ARG A 239 3.86 -10.81 -10.24
N THR A 240 4.97 -10.07 -10.18
CA THR A 240 6.33 -10.61 -10.39
C THR A 240 6.86 -11.37 -9.17
N SER A 241 6.36 -11.13 -7.96
CA SER A 241 6.85 -11.77 -6.73
C SER A 241 6.44 -13.25 -6.54
N THR A 242 6.03 -13.95 -7.59
CA THR A 242 5.60 -15.36 -7.53
C THR A 242 6.72 -16.37 -7.79
N GLY A 243 7.97 -15.92 -7.88
CA GLY A 243 9.14 -16.79 -8.12
C GLY A 243 9.60 -17.55 -6.88
N VAL A 244 8.71 -18.25 -6.16
CA VAL A 244 9.16 -19.11 -5.06
C VAL A 244 9.83 -20.35 -5.64
N THR A 245 11.14 -20.44 -5.40
CA THR A 245 11.96 -21.58 -5.80
C THR A 245 11.42 -22.84 -5.11
N PHE A 246 11.28 -23.94 -5.85
CA PHE A 246 10.84 -25.23 -5.31
C PHE A 246 11.59 -25.58 -4.02
N SER A 247 10.91 -25.57 -2.86
CA SER A 247 11.47 -26.10 -1.61
C SER A 247 11.10 -27.57 -1.47
N LYS A 248 12.05 -28.39 -1.03
CA LYS A 248 11.80 -29.81 -0.67
C LYS A 248 11.00 -29.93 0.64
N TYR A 249 10.88 -28.85 1.41
CA TYR A 249 10.29 -28.85 2.74
C TYR A 249 8.88 -28.22 2.79
N LEU A 250 8.55 -27.36 1.82
CA LEU A 250 7.28 -26.61 1.80
C LEU A 250 6.32 -27.17 0.74
N SER A 251 5.05 -27.37 1.13
CA SER A 251 3.99 -27.75 0.20
C SER A 251 3.61 -26.56 -0.71
N LYS A 252 3.00 -26.85 -1.87
CA LYS A 252 2.49 -25.81 -2.77
C LYS A 252 1.47 -24.88 -2.10
N GLU A 253 0.69 -25.41 -1.17
CA GLU A 253 -0.31 -24.66 -0.39
C GLU A 253 0.39 -23.62 0.50
N ILE A 254 1.40 -24.03 1.27
CA ILE A 254 2.18 -23.11 2.13
C ILE A 254 2.85 -22.03 1.27
N LEU A 255 3.41 -22.40 0.12
CA LEU A 255 4.03 -21.41 -0.78
C LEU A 255 3.03 -20.40 -1.33
N LYS A 256 1.81 -20.84 -1.63
CA LYS A 256 0.72 -19.96 -2.06
C LYS A 256 0.31 -19.02 -0.92
N ASP A 257 0.11 -19.54 0.28
CA ASP A 257 -0.27 -18.73 1.45
C ASP A 257 0.79 -17.66 1.77
N LEU A 258 2.08 -18.01 1.67
CA LEU A 258 3.17 -17.05 1.83
C LEU A 258 3.17 -15.98 0.74
N SER A 259 2.91 -16.36 -0.51
CA SER A 259 2.77 -15.41 -1.62
C SER A 259 1.59 -14.46 -1.43
N ASP A 260 0.44 -14.97 -0.97
CA ASP A 260 -0.75 -14.16 -0.71
C ASP A 260 -0.50 -13.19 0.46
N LEU A 261 0.16 -13.66 1.53
CA LEU A 261 0.59 -12.82 2.64
C LEU A 261 1.57 -11.72 2.18
N SER A 262 2.54 -12.06 1.34
CA SER A 262 3.51 -11.12 0.77
C SER A 262 2.80 -10.03 -0.05
N ALA A 263 1.86 -10.39 -0.91
CA ALA A 263 1.07 -9.43 -1.69
C ALA A 263 0.26 -8.46 -0.80
N LEU A 264 -0.39 -8.98 0.25
CA LEU A 264 -1.10 -8.16 1.23
C LEU A 264 -0.14 -7.23 1.97
N PHE A 265 1.00 -7.75 2.43
CA PHE A 265 2.00 -6.98 3.16
C PHE A 265 2.54 -5.82 2.33
N LYS A 266 2.89 -6.06 1.05
CA LYS A 266 3.34 -5.03 0.11
C LYS A 266 2.29 -3.95 -0.11
N THR A 267 1.03 -4.36 -0.25
CA THR A 267 -0.09 -3.41 -0.44
C THR A 267 -0.26 -2.50 0.78
N GLN A 268 -0.05 -3.03 1.98
CA GLN A 268 -0.17 -2.24 3.22
C GLN A 268 1.06 -1.38 3.49
N LEU A 269 2.26 -1.90 3.22
CA LEU A 269 3.50 -1.13 3.36
C LEU A 269 3.56 0.03 2.39
N ARG A 270 3.06 -0.11 1.16
CA ARG A 270 3.23 0.92 0.12
C ARG A 270 2.01 1.84 0.04
N ARG A 271 1.44 2.16 1.20
CA ARG A 271 0.27 3.06 1.32
C ARG A 271 0.68 4.54 1.31
N PHE A 272 1.93 4.88 1.68
CA PHE A 272 2.42 6.26 1.86
C PHE A 272 3.70 6.62 1.10
#